data_AF-E4WMD7-F1
#
_entry.id   AF-E4WMD7-F1
#
_cell.length_a   1.000
_cell.length_b   1.000
_cell.length_c   1.000
_cell.angle_alpha   90.00
_cell.angle_beta   90.00
_cell.angle_gamma   90.00
#
_symmetry.space_group_name_H-M   'P 1'
#
loop_
_entity.id
_entity.type
_entity.pdbx_description
1 polymer ?
#
loop_
_entity_poly.entity_id
_entity_poly.type
_entity_poly.pdbx_seq_one_letter_code
_entity_poly.pdbx_strand_id
1 'polypeptide(L)' 'MDRSLDIYIGWDSREPIAYEVAKSTILKNASIPVNVHPIVLQDLVDKGAYTRDVDPLASTEF' A
#
# COMPACT_ATOMS: atom_id res chain seq x y z
N MET A 1 -21.00 -14.11 6.31
CA MET A 1 -19.87 -13.43 5.64
C MET A 1 -19.12 -12.69 6.70
N ASP A 2 -17.94 -13.15 7.06
CA ASP A 2 -17.04 -12.35 7.88
C ASP A 2 -16.65 -11.12 7.05
N ARG A 3 -16.91 -9.92 7.57
CA ARG A 3 -16.62 -8.67 6.87
C ARG A 3 -15.23 -8.22 7.30
N SER A 4 -14.21 -8.67 6.58
CA SER A 4 -12.88 -8.10 6.72
C SER A 4 -12.82 -6.71 6.10
N LEU A 5 -12.07 -5.81 6.73
CA LEU A 5 -11.77 -4.49 6.19
C LEU A 5 -10.47 -4.55 5.38
N ASP A 6 -10.53 -4.20 4.10
CA ASP A 6 -9.35 -4.12 3.24
C ASP A 6 -8.71 -2.73 3.36
N ILE A 7 -7.40 -2.71 3.61
CA ILE A 7 -6.59 -1.51 3.80
C ILE A 7 -5.48 -1.53 2.75
N TYR A 8 -5.38 -0.48 1.95
CA TYR A 8 -4.38 -0.35 0.90
C TYR A 8 -3.38 0.74 1.29
N ILE A 9 -2.08 0.41 1.24
CA ILE A 9 -0.99 1.30 1.66
C ILE A 9 -0.02 1.45 0.49
N GLY A 10 0.34 2.68 0.14
CA GLY A 10 1.39 2.96 -0.85
C GLY A 10 2.68 2.25 -0.46
N TRP A 11 3.22 1.46 -1.39
CA TRP A 11 4.49 0.76 -1.20
C TRP A 11 5.59 1.56 -1.89
N ASP A 12 6.69 1.75 -1.16
CA ASP A 12 7.92 2.34 -1.69
C ASP A 12 9.06 1.32 -1.56
N SER A 13 9.62 0.95 -2.70
CA SER A 13 10.74 0.00 -2.81
C SER A 13 11.98 0.45 -2.03
N ARG A 14 12.14 1.76 -1.79
CA ARG A 14 13.26 2.36 -1.05
C ARG A 14 13.03 2.30 0.46
N GLU A 15 11.79 2.13 0.92
CA GLU A 15 11.41 2.13 2.33
C GLU A 15 10.51 0.92 2.72
N PRO A 16 10.93 -0.33 2.45
CA PRO A 16 10.09 -1.51 2.71
C PRO A 16 9.70 -1.67 4.19
N ILE A 17 10.52 -1.16 5.10
CA ILE A 17 10.27 -1.19 6.55
C ILE A 17 9.04 -0.35 6.92
N ALA A 18 8.78 0.76 6.23
CA ALA A 18 7.64 1.62 6.54
C ALA A 18 6.32 0.86 6.34
N TYR A 19 6.21 0.12 5.24
CA TYR A 19 5.06 -0.76 4.97
C TYR A 19 4.93 -1.88 6.00
N GLU A 20 6.02 -2.58 6.31
CA GLU A 20 5.98 -3.70 7.28
C GLU A 20 5.61 -3.25 8.70
N VAL A 21 6.13 -2.10 9.14
CA VAL A 21 5.77 -1.52 10.44
C VAL A 21 4.30 -1.12 10.47
N ALA A 22 3.80 -0.46 9.42
CA ALA A 22 2.39 -0.07 9.33
C ALA A 22 1.47 -1.30 9.33
N LYS A 23 1.77 -2.31 8.50
CA LYS A 23 1.04 -3.58 8.42
C LYS A 23 1.02 -4.30 9.77
N SER A 24 2.18 -4.48 10.39
CA SER A 24 2.30 -5.15 11.69
C SER A 24 1.51 -4.42 12.79
N THR A 25 1.57 -3.09 12.79
CA THR A 25 0.83 -2.25 13.75
C THR A 25 -0.68 -2.38 13.55
N ILE A 26 -1.16 -2.35 12.31
CA ILE A 26 -2.58 -2.53 11.98
C ILE A 26 -3.06 -3.91 12.44
N LEU A 27 -2.34 -4.98 12.06
CA LEU A 27 -2.70 -6.36 12.42
C LEU A 27 -2.73 -6.58 13.94
N LYS A 28 -1.83 -5.93 14.67
CA LYS A 28 -1.76 -6.03 16.14
C LYS A 28 -2.91 -5.32 16.85
N ASN A 29 -3.40 -4.21 16.30
CA ASN A 29 -4.34 -3.32 17.00
C ASN A 29 -5.77 -3.37 16.43
N ALA A 30 -5.99 -4.03 15.30
CA ALA A 30 -7.32 -4.15 14.72
C ALA A 30 -8.26 -4.94 15.65
N SER A 31 -9.45 -4.39 15.87
CA SER A 31 -10.53 -5.03 16.63
C SER A 31 -11.47 -5.87 15.76
N ILE A 32 -11.27 -5.84 14.44
CA ILE A 32 -12.00 -6.59 13.42
C ILE A 32 -10.99 -7.26 12.48
N PRO A 33 -11.39 -8.28 11.71
CA PRO A 33 -10.55 -8.84 10.66
C PRO A 33 -10.16 -7.76 9.64
N VAL A 34 -8.87 -7.69 9.31
CA VAL A 34 -8.32 -6.73 8.35
C VAL A 34 -7.39 -7.43 7.38
N ASN A 35 -7.38 -6.98 6.13
CA ASN A 35 -6.39 -7.36 5.12
C ASN A 35 -5.61 -6.13 4.71
N VAL A 36 -4.28 -6.20 4.75
CA VAL A 36 -3.41 -5.08 4.39
C VAL A 36 -2.70 -5.40 3.09
N HIS A 37 -2.91 -4.57 2.07
CA HIS A 37 -2.40 -4.76 0.72
C HIS A 37 -1.44 -3.63 0.35
N PRO A 38 -0.26 -3.94 -0.22
CA PRO A 38 0.59 -2.91 -0.80
C PRO A 38 -0.03 -2.42 -2.10
N ILE A 39 0.04 -1.12 -2.35
CA ILE A 39 -0.18 -0.53 -3.68
C ILE A 39 1.21 -0.37 -4.28
N VAL A 40 1.53 -1.17 -5.28
CA VAL A 40 2.80 -1.08 -6.02
C VAL A 40 2.54 -0.29 -7.30
N LEU A 41 3.31 0.78 -7.53
CA LEU A 41 3.04 1.68 -8.65
C LEU A 41 3.16 0.97 -9.98
N GLN A 42 4.23 0.17 -10.15
CA GLN A 42 4.48 -0.58 -11.38
C GLN A 42 3.30 -1.51 -11.71
N ASP A 43 2.74 -2.22 -10.72
CA ASP A 43 1.57 -3.09 -10.92
C ASP A 43 0.34 -2.31 -11.42
N LEU A 44 0.16 -1.07 -10.98
CA LEU A 44 -0.94 -0.21 -11.45
C LEU A 44 -0.68 0.29 -12.87
N VAL A 45 0.57 0.67 -13.18
CA VAL A 45 0.98 1.09 -14.53
C VAL A 45 0.81 -0.07 -15.52
N ASP A 46 1.27 -1.27 -15.17
CA ASP A 46 1.18 -2.48 -16.00
C ASP A 46 -0.27 -2.88 -16.29
N LYS A 47 -1.19 -2.59 -15.35
CA LYS A 47 -2.64 -2.80 -15.50
C LYS A 47 -3.36 -1.66 -16.22
N GLY A 48 -2.66 -0.57 -16.57
CA GLY A 48 -3.27 0.64 -17.12
C GLY A 48 -4.19 1.38 -16.15
N ALA A 49 -4.06 1.11 -14.84
CA ALA A 49 -4.87 1.69 -13.77
C ALA A 49 -4.27 2.98 -13.19
N TYR A 50 -3.06 3.36 -13.60
CA TYR A 50 -2.39 4.59 -13.19
C TYR A 50 -2.00 5.41 -14.43
N THR A 51 -2.45 6.66 -14.46
CA THR A 51 -2.33 7.54 -15.63
C THR A 51 -1.63 8.86 -15.32
N ARG A 52 -1.10 9.04 -14.11
CA ARG A 52 -0.37 10.26 -13.72
C ARG A 52 1.05 10.18 -14.28
N ASP A 53 1.53 11.28 -14.84
CA ASP A 53 2.92 11.38 -15.33
C ASP A 53 3.92 11.25 -14.17
N VAL A 54 5.15 10.83 -14.51
CA VAL A 54 6.24 10.71 -13.52
C VAL A 54 6.62 12.09 -13.01
N ASP A 55 6.47 12.32 -11.71
CA ASP A 55 6.94 13.54 -11.04
C ASP A 55 8.38 13.35 -10.54
N PRO A 56 9.39 13.99 -11.16
CA PRO A 56 10.79 13.84 -10.76
C PRO A 56 11.11 14.45 -9.39
N LEU A 57 10.21 15.23 -8.79
CA LEU A 57 10.36 15.80 -7.45
C LEU A 57 9.67 14.96 -6.37
N ALA A 58 9.02 13.85 -6.75
CA ALA A 58 8.36 12.98 -5.80
C ALA A 58 9.37 12.34 -4.83
N SER A 59 9.12 12.52 -3.54
CA SER A 59 9.95 11.94 -2.48
C SER A 59 9.64 10.45 -2.26
N THR A 60 8.46 10.00 -2.66
CA THR A 60 7.92 8.64 -2.54
C THR A 60 7.51 8.09 -3.91
N GLU A 61 7.41 6.76 -4.06
CA GLU A 61 6.83 6.12 -5.25
C GLU A 61 5.30 6.35 -5.38
N PHE A 62 4.68 6.92 -4.35
CA PHE A 62 3.26 7.33 -4.33
C PHE A 62 3.08 8.79 -3.94
#